data_AF-A0A7W0WV79-F1
#
_entry.id   AF-A0A7W0WV79-F1
#
_cell.length_a   1.000
_cell.length_b   1.000
_cell.length_c   1.000
_cell.angle_alpha   90.00
_cell.angle_beta   90.00
_cell.angle_gamma   90.00
#
_symmetry.space_group_name_H-M   'P 1'
#
loop_
_entity.id
_entity.type
_entity.pdbx_description
1 polymer ?
#
loop_
_entity_poly.entity_id
_entity_poly.type
_entity_poly.pdbx_seq_one_letter_code
_entity_poly.pdbx_strand_id
1 'polypeptide(L)'
;MKRALLGLGLAACGGSKPHQPQVQHALLSVAADERMIAVPAGNYIAGSTPEERAASYDDYQQTAGQDSARENKWFDTEEDRRITELPAFRIDLMPVTQAQYAEMVTAGKAKPPAIDEAAWKTQGFNQDFATEVARFVWKDGRPPTGREDHPVVLVTHEEAVGYSVWRGAQRGEKRRLPTAAEYEKAA
;
A
#
# COMPACT_ATOMS: atom_id res chain seq x y z
N MET A 1 -12.48 -7.97 86.61
CA MET A 1 -11.34 -7.32 85.93
C MET A 1 -10.90 -8.22 84.77
N LYS A 2 -11.31 -7.90 83.53
CA LYS A 2 -10.98 -8.68 82.31
C LYS A 2 -9.93 -7.88 81.52
N ARG A 3 -8.76 -8.47 81.29
CA ARG A 3 -7.69 -7.92 80.44
C ARG A 3 -8.00 -8.25 78.98
N ALA A 4 -8.12 -7.23 78.13
CA ALA A 4 -8.21 -7.38 76.68
C ALA A 4 -6.80 -7.34 76.09
N LEU A 5 -6.43 -8.36 75.29
CA LEU A 5 -5.27 -8.34 74.42
C LEU A 5 -5.63 -7.58 73.14
N LEU A 6 -4.83 -6.56 72.81
CA LEU A 6 -4.89 -5.85 71.54
C LEU A 6 -3.91 -6.53 70.57
N GLY A 7 -4.43 -7.16 69.52
CA GLY A 7 -3.64 -7.74 68.43
C GLY A 7 -3.24 -6.66 67.42
N LEU A 8 -1.95 -6.56 67.13
CA LEU A 8 -1.37 -5.64 66.16
C LEU A 8 -1.46 -6.28 64.76
N GLY A 9 -2.33 -5.74 63.90
CA GLY A 9 -2.40 -6.15 62.49
C GLY A 9 -1.33 -5.44 61.66
N LEU A 10 -0.44 -6.19 61.02
CA LEU A 10 0.45 -5.66 59.98
C LEU A 10 -0.38 -5.38 58.71
N ALA A 11 -0.50 -4.10 58.35
CA ALA A 11 -0.98 -3.69 57.03
C ALA A 11 0.13 -3.87 55.99
N ALA A 12 -0.08 -4.77 55.04
CA ALA A 12 0.80 -4.92 53.88
C ALA A 12 0.53 -3.79 52.88
N CYS A 13 1.46 -2.86 52.72
CA CYS A 13 1.43 -1.87 51.65
C CYS A 13 1.71 -2.58 50.31
N GLY A 14 0.66 -2.90 49.57
CA GLY A 14 0.75 -3.30 48.17
C GLY A 14 1.19 -2.11 47.32
N GLY A 15 2.47 -2.05 46.98
CA GLY A 15 2.99 -1.08 46.02
C GLY A 15 2.45 -1.40 44.62
N SER A 16 1.52 -0.59 44.14
CA SER A 16 1.17 -0.53 42.72
C SER A 16 2.41 -0.14 41.94
N LYS A 17 2.89 -1.03 41.07
CA LYS A 17 3.93 -0.68 40.10
C LYS A 17 3.42 0.50 39.25
N PRO A 18 4.23 1.55 39.05
CA PRO A 18 3.84 2.63 38.14
C PRO A 18 3.63 2.04 36.76
N HIS A 19 2.43 2.24 36.21
CA HIS A 19 2.11 1.94 34.82
C HIS A 19 2.93 2.90 33.95
N GLN A 20 4.08 2.44 33.48
CA GLN A 20 4.81 3.18 32.44
C GLN A 20 3.92 3.17 31.19
N PRO A 21 3.59 4.34 30.61
CA PRO A 21 2.89 4.37 29.35
C PRO A 21 3.78 3.66 28.32
N GLN A 22 3.30 2.53 27.80
CA GLN A 22 3.93 1.91 26.65
C GLN A 22 3.87 2.92 25.51
N VAL A 23 5.02 3.37 25.03
CA VAL A 23 5.10 4.14 23.79
C VAL A 23 4.62 3.20 22.70
N GLN A 24 3.36 3.32 22.28
CA GLN A 24 2.89 2.71 21.05
C GLN A 24 3.69 3.35 19.93
N HIS A 25 4.62 2.61 19.35
CA HIS A 25 5.21 3.02 18.07
C HIS A 25 4.06 3.19 17.08
N ALA A 26 3.95 4.36 16.46
CA ALA A 26 2.94 4.62 15.46
C ALA A 26 3.06 3.57 14.34
N LEU A 27 1.93 3.02 13.90
CA LEU A 27 1.88 2.12 12.75
C LEU A 27 2.60 2.74 11.56
N LEU A 28 3.45 1.97 10.88
CA LEU A 28 4.19 2.37 9.67
C LEU A 28 3.23 2.86 8.57
N SER A 29 2.05 2.24 8.49
CA SER A 29 0.96 2.65 7.58
C SER A 29 0.43 4.05 7.89
N VAL A 30 0.29 4.41 9.17
CA VAL A 30 -0.16 5.74 9.60
C VAL A 30 0.96 6.77 9.46
N ALA A 31 2.20 6.41 9.79
CA ALA A 31 3.36 7.29 9.64
C ALA A 31 3.58 7.73 8.18
N ALA A 32 3.22 6.88 7.20
CA ALA A 32 3.28 7.25 5.79
C ALA A 32 2.38 8.44 5.42
N ASP A 33 1.31 8.71 6.17
CA ASP A 33 0.45 9.86 5.92
C ASP A 33 1.18 11.20 6.03
N GLU A 34 2.22 11.27 6.85
CA GLU A 34 3.03 12.49 7.02
C GLU A 34 3.84 12.81 5.76
N ARG A 35 4.10 11.80 4.94
CA ARG A 35 4.85 11.93 3.68
C ARG A 35 3.93 12.04 2.45
N MET A 36 2.60 11.92 2.61
CA MET A 36 1.68 12.10 1.49
C MET A 36 1.79 13.53 0.93
N ILE A 37 1.88 13.63 -0.38
CA ILE A 37 2.00 14.90 -1.12
C ILE A 37 0.62 15.49 -1.32
N ALA A 38 0.51 16.81 -1.09
CA ALA A 38 -0.67 17.57 -1.45
C ALA A 38 -0.59 18.00 -2.92
N VAL A 39 -1.55 17.56 -3.72
CA VAL A 39 -1.72 17.98 -5.10
C VAL A 39 -2.77 19.09 -5.12
N PRO A 40 -2.44 20.32 -5.56
CA PRO A 40 -3.36 21.44 -5.50
C PRO A 40 -4.53 21.27 -6.48
N ALA A 41 -5.65 21.91 -6.14
CA ALA A 41 -6.78 22.03 -7.05
C ALA A 41 -6.34 22.79 -8.32
N GLY A 42 -6.97 22.47 -9.44
CA GLY A 42 -6.82 23.23 -10.68
C GLY A 42 -6.60 22.36 -11.91
N ASN A 43 -6.35 23.07 -13.00
CA ASN A 43 -6.21 22.50 -14.33
C ASN A 43 -4.91 21.72 -14.50
N TYR A 44 -4.99 20.63 -15.26
CA TYR A 44 -3.86 19.89 -15.80
C TYR A 44 -4.17 19.41 -17.22
N ILE A 45 -3.14 19.01 -17.95
CA ILE A 45 -3.29 18.40 -19.28
C ILE A 45 -3.40 16.90 -19.05
N ALA A 46 -4.54 16.34 -19.43
CA ALA A 46 -4.82 14.91 -19.38
C ALA A 46 -4.76 14.32 -20.80
N GLY A 47 -4.41 13.05 -20.91
CA GLY A 47 -4.33 12.32 -22.17
C GLY A 47 -3.12 12.71 -23.02
N SER A 48 -3.02 12.05 -24.16
CA SER A 48 -1.91 12.22 -25.11
C SER A 48 -2.39 12.64 -26.50
N THR A 49 -1.51 13.30 -27.24
CA THR A 49 -1.71 13.55 -28.67
C THR A 49 -1.41 12.29 -29.49
N PRO A 50 -1.91 12.18 -30.74
CA PRO A 50 -1.52 11.10 -31.64
C PRO A 50 0.00 11.01 -31.85
N GLU A 51 0.69 12.15 -31.90
CA GLU A 51 2.14 12.22 -32.07
C GLU A 51 2.90 11.67 -30.85
N GLU A 52 2.44 11.97 -29.64
CA GLU A 52 3.02 11.43 -28.39
C GLU A 52 2.81 9.92 -28.27
N ARG A 53 1.63 9.41 -28.67
CA ARG A 53 1.37 7.96 -28.73
C ARG A 53 2.25 7.28 -29.78
N ALA A 54 2.44 7.90 -30.95
CA ALA A 54 3.33 7.38 -31.99
C ALA A 54 4.78 7.31 -31.50
N ALA A 55 5.28 8.37 -30.86
CA ALA A 55 6.61 8.39 -30.25
C ALA A 55 6.76 7.31 -29.16
N SER A 56 5.72 7.08 -28.37
CA SER A 56 5.73 6.04 -27.31
C SER A 56 5.87 4.63 -27.90
N TYR A 57 5.26 4.36 -29.06
CA TYR A 57 5.50 3.09 -29.77
C TYR A 57 6.94 2.96 -30.25
N ASP A 58 7.51 4.03 -30.80
CA ASP A 58 8.88 4.03 -31.32
C ASP A 58 9.90 3.84 -30.16
N ASP A 59 9.69 4.53 -29.03
CA ASP A 59 10.49 4.39 -27.80
C ASP A 59 10.41 2.97 -27.23
N TYR A 60 9.21 2.37 -27.21
CA TYR A 60 9.04 0.98 -26.79
C TYR A 60 9.83 0.03 -27.70
N GLN A 61 9.70 0.17 -29.02
CA GLN A 61 10.41 -0.70 -29.97
C GLN A 61 11.93 -0.58 -29.79
N GLN A 62 12.44 0.63 -29.58
CA GLN A 62 13.86 0.87 -29.37
C GLN A 62 14.39 0.23 -28.08
N THR A 63 13.61 0.28 -27.00
CA THR A 63 14.02 -0.20 -25.67
C THR A 63 13.80 -1.70 -25.47
N ALA A 64 12.66 -2.22 -25.94
CA ALA A 64 12.29 -3.62 -25.81
C ALA A 64 12.86 -4.51 -26.93
N GLY A 65 13.25 -3.91 -28.07
CA GLY A 65 13.74 -4.65 -29.24
C GLY A 65 12.66 -5.46 -29.97
N GLN A 66 11.38 -5.21 -29.67
CA GLN A 66 10.22 -5.87 -30.25
C GLN A 66 9.05 -4.88 -30.37
N ASP A 67 8.13 -5.11 -31.31
CA ASP A 67 7.02 -4.18 -31.61
C ASP A 67 5.70 -4.60 -30.95
N SER A 68 5.77 -5.41 -29.88
CA SER A 68 4.58 -5.96 -29.23
C SER A 68 3.63 -4.89 -28.71
N ALA A 69 4.12 -3.71 -28.32
CA ALA A 69 3.24 -2.61 -27.92
C ALA A 69 2.32 -2.19 -29.07
N ARG A 70 2.84 -2.06 -30.29
CA ARG A 70 2.07 -1.66 -31.47
C ARG A 70 1.15 -2.76 -31.95
N GLU A 71 1.63 -4.01 -31.96
CA GLU A 71 0.83 -5.19 -32.30
C GLU A 71 -0.41 -5.32 -31.40
N ASN A 72 -0.23 -5.02 -30.11
CA ASN A 72 -1.29 -5.10 -29.10
C ASN A 72 -1.96 -3.75 -28.81
N LYS A 73 -1.62 -2.69 -29.55
CA LYS A 73 -2.24 -1.36 -29.48
C LYS A 73 -2.24 -0.74 -28.07
N TRP A 74 -1.15 -0.89 -27.32
CA TRP A 74 -1.09 -0.49 -25.90
C TRP A 74 -1.36 0.99 -25.65
N PHE A 75 -0.95 1.88 -26.56
CA PHE A 75 -1.15 3.33 -26.40
C PHE A 75 -2.42 3.84 -27.08
N ASP A 76 -3.16 3.00 -27.81
CA ASP A 76 -4.40 3.41 -28.49
C ASP A 76 -5.56 3.62 -27.51
N THR A 77 -5.48 3.05 -26.31
CA THR A 77 -6.49 3.20 -25.25
C THR A 77 -6.35 4.49 -24.46
N GLU A 78 -5.25 5.23 -24.68
CA GLU A 78 -5.01 6.53 -24.06
C GLU A 78 -6.03 7.55 -24.58
N GLU A 79 -6.61 8.35 -23.70
CA GLU A 79 -7.60 9.36 -24.09
C GLU A 79 -6.94 10.55 -24.82
N ASP A 80 -7.72 11.25 -25.64
CA ASP A 80 -7.24 12.43 -26.36
C ASP A 80 -6.89 13.56 -25.39
N ARG A 81 -5.78 14.24 -25.73
CA ARG A 81 -5.28 15.38 -24.96
C ARG A 81 -6.36 16.42 -24.73
N ARG A 82 -6.58 16.78 -23.46
CA ARG A 82 -7.53 17.82 -23.04
C ARG A 82 -7.09 18.49 -21.76
N ILE A 83 -7.59 19.70 -21.52
CA ILE A 83 -7.47 20.35 -20.21
C ILE A 83 -8.59 19.82 -19.33
N THR A 84 -8.25 19.37 -18.12
CA THR A 84 -9.22 18.90 -17.11
C THR A 84 -8.90 19.55 -15.77
N GLU A 85 -9.93 19.79 -14.96
CA GLU A 85 -9.80 20.33 -13.61
C GLU A 85 -10.03 19.23 -12.57
N LEU A 86 -9.20 19.20 -11.53
CA LEU A 86 -9.41 18.34 -10.36
C LEU A 86 -9.37 19.16 -9.08
N PRO A 87 -10.17 18.79 -8.05
CA PRO A 87 -10.04 19.36 -6.71
C PRO A 87 -8.66 19.02 -6.11
N ALA A 88 -8.33 19.67 -5.00
CA ALA A 88 -7.13 19.32 -4.24
C ALA A 88 -7.29 17.94 -3.61
N PHE A 89 -6.22 17.14 -3.61
CA PHE A 89 -6.18 15.84 -2.97
C PHE A 89 -4.79 15.57 -2.40
N ARG A 90 -4.66 14.44 -1.69
CA ARG A 90 -3.37 13.94 -1.23
C ARG A 90 -3.16 12.53 -1.76
N ILE A 91 -1.93 12.22 -2.15
CA ILE A 91 -1.52 10.89 -2.60
C ILE A 91 -0.25 10.47 -1.88
N ASP A 92 -0.06 9.17 -1.67
CA ASP A 92 1.18 8.67 -1.09
C ASP A 92 2.36 9.04 -1.99
N LEU A 93 3.46 9.53 -1.40
CA LEU A 93 4.70 9.80 -2.12
C LEU A 93 5.34 8.53 -2.68
N MET A 94 5.18 7.41 -1.96
CA MET A 94 5.74 6.11 -2.33
C MET A 94 4.63 5.05 -2.30
N PRO A 95 4.71 4.01 -3.14
CA PRO A 95 3.81 2.87 -3.01
C PRO A 95 3.81 2.29 -1.59
N VAL A 96 2.68 1.70 -1.21
CA VAL A 96 2.55 0.96 0.05
C VAL A 96 3.61 -0.14 0.10
N THR A 97 4.36 -0.21 1.19
CA THR A 97 5.42 -1.20 1.37
C THR A 97 4.89 -2.54 1.91
N GLN A 98 5.67 -3.60 1.75
CA GLN A 98 5.38 -4.91 2.32
C GLN A 98 5.19 -4.83 3.85
N ALA A 99 6.03 -4.06 4.56
CA ALA A 99 5.96 -3.88 6.01
C ALA A 99 4.65 -3.20 6.44
N GLN A 100 4.23 -2.17 5.72
CA GLN A 100 2.98 -1.46 6.01
C GLN A 100 1.75 -2.35 5.77
N TYR A 101 1.74 -3.12 4.68
CA TYR A 101 0.67 -4.08 4.43
C TYR A 101 0.66 -5.21 5.48
N ALA A 102 1.83 -5.62 5.99
CA ALA A 102 1.95 -6.65 7.02
C ALA A 102 1.25 -6.28 8.33
N GLU A 103 1.07 -4.99 8.63
CA GLU A 103 0.30 -4.54 9.79
C GLU A 103 -1.18 -4.95 9.67
N MET A 104 -1.79 -4.83 8.49
CA MET A 104 -3.16 -5.26 8.24
C MET A 104 -3.31 -6.79 8.34
N VAL A 105 -2.33 -7.53 7.82
CA VAL A 105 -2.28 -9.00 7.92
C VAL A 105 -2.14 -9.43 9.39
N THR A 106 -1.24 -8.80 10.14
CA THR A 106 -1.02 -9.06 11.57
C THR A 106 -2.26 -8.74 12.40
N ALA A 107 -3.03 -7.71 12.01
CA ALA A 107 -4.32 -7.37 12.62
C ALA A 107 -5.45 -8.35 12.27
N GLY A 108 -5.18 -9.40 11.47
CA GLY A 108 -6.16 -10.39 11.05
C GLY A 108 -7.22 -9.85 10.08
N LYS A 109 -6.90 -8.77 9.35
CA LYS A 109 -7.83 -8.08 8.43
C LYS A 109 -7.59 -8.41 6.96
N ALA A 110 -6.49 -9.09 6.65
CA ALA A 110 -6.18 -9.58 5.31
C ALA A 110 -5.39 -10.88 5.37
N LYS A 111 -5.37 -11.59 4.24
CA LYS A 111 -4.46 -12.73 4.03
C LYS A 111 -3.10 -12.20 3.56
N PRO A 112 -2.02 -12.94 3.81
CA PRO A 112 -0.72 -12.67 3.19
C PRO A 112 -0.84 -12.70 1.65
N PRO A 113 -0.26 -11.72 0.92
CA PRO A 113 -0.21 -11.73 -0.54
C PRO A 113 0.46 -13.01 -1.08
N ALA A 114 -0.27 -13.73 -1.92
CA ALA A 114 0.19 -14.97 -2.52
C ALA A 114 -0.51 -15.22 -3.85
N ILE A 115 0.21 -15.87 -4.76
CA ILE A 115 -0.34 -16.45 -5.98
C ILE A 115 0.44 -17.75 -6.26
N ASP A 116 -0.24 -18.78 -6.75
CA ASP A 116 0.43 -20.00 -7.21
C ASP A 116 0.74 -19.91 -8.71
N GLU A 117 1.55 -20.86 -9.19
CA GLU A 117 1.99 -20.90 -10.58
C GLU A 117 0.83 -21.06 -11.57
N ALA A 118 -0.20 -21.83 -11.22
CA ALA A 118 -1.34 -22.05 -12.09
C ALA A 118 -2.14 -20.75 -12.25
N ALA A 119 -2.45 -20.07 -11.14
CA ALA A 119 -3.11 -18.77 -11.14
C ALA A 119 -2.26 -17.70 -11.84
N TRP A 120 -0.93 -17.70 -11.65
CA TRP A 120 -0.04 -16.79 -12.37
C TRP A 120 -0.12 -16.99 -13.90
N LYS A 121 -0.05 -18.24 -14.37
CA LYS A 121 -0.18 -18.56 -15.80
C LYS A 121 -1.52 -18.09 -16.38
N THR A 122 -2.61 -18.14 -15.61
CA THR A 122 -3.91 -17.63 -16.09
C THR A 122 -3.95 -16.11 -16.28
N GLN A 123 -3.02 -15.35 -15.71
CA GLN A 123 -2.92 -13.89 -15.92
C GLN A 123 -2.42 -13.56 -17.34
N GLY A 124 -1.80 -14.51 -18.05
CA GLY A 124 -1.31 -14.29 -19.42
C GLY A 124 -0.02 -13.46 -19.50
N PHE A 125 0.69 -13.27 -18.38
CA PHE A 125 1.98 -12.60 -18.39
C PHE A 125 3.11 -13.52 -18.86
N ASN A 126 4.12 -12.94 -19.51
CA ASN A 126 5.27 -13.66 -20.06
C ASN A 126 6.34 -14.01 -19.01
N GLN A 127 6.21 -13.54 -17.76
CA GLN A 127 7.21 -13.82 -16.72
C GLN A 127 7.13 -15.27 -16.23
N ASP A 128 8.29 -15.90 -16.06
CA ASP A 128 8.39 -17.24 -15.50
C ASP A 128 8.13 -17.21 -13.98
N PHE A 129 7.20 -18.04 -13.52
CA PHE A 129 6.79 -18.03 -12.11
C PHE A 129 7.95 -18.38 -11.17
N ALA A 130 8.69 -19.43 -11.47
CA ALA A 130 9.70 -19.98 -10.57
C ALA A 130 10.89 -19.02 -10.39
N THR A 131 11.30 -18.36 -11.46
CA THR A 131 12.50 -17.51 -11.47
C THR A 131 12.21 -16.03 -11.21
N GLU A 132 11.03 -15.53 -11.56
CA GLU A 132 10.72 -14.09 -11.49
C GLU A 132 9.68 -13.72 -10.44
N VAL A 133 8.73 -14.60 -10.15
CA VAL A 133 7.51 -14.26 -9.37
C VAL A 133 7.51 -14.86 -7.98
N ALA A 134 7.93 -16.12 -7.83
CA ALA A 134 7.88 -16.86 -6.56
C ALA A 134 8.61 -16.14 -5.42
N ARG A 135 9.59 -15.27 -5.74
CA ARG A 135 10.29 -14.41 -4.78
C ARG A 135 9.41 -13.36 -4.07
N PHE A 136 8.24 -13.06 -4.61
CA PHE A 136 7.31 -12.08 -4.07
C PHE A 136 6.25 -12.69 -3.15
N VAL A 137 6.03 -14.02 -3.23
CA VAL A 137 5.03 -14.74 -2.45
C VAL A 137 5.45 -14.76 -0.98
N TRP A 138 4.54 -14.36 -0.09
CA TRP A 138 4.79 -14.38 1.35
C TRP A 138 4.84 -15.81 1.88
N LYS A 139 5.72 -16.05 2.85
CA LYS A 139 5.87 -17.34 3.53
C LYS A 139 5.60 -17.15 5.01
N ASP A 140 4.85 -18.08 5.61
CA ASP A 140 4.48 -18.06 7.04
C ASP A 140 3.87 -16.73 7.50
N GLY A 141 3.11 -16.09 6.61
CA GLY A 141 2.45 -14.82 6.86
C GLY A 141 3.37 -13.60 6.90
N ARG A 142 4.59 -13.71 6.37
CA ARG A 142 5.59 -12.62 6.40
C ARG A 142 6.03 -12.18 5.00
N PRO A 143 6.37 -10.87 4.85
CA PRO A 143 7.08 -10.38 3.68
C PRO A 143 8.33 -11.20 3.33
N PRO A 144 8.74 -11.21 2.05
CA PRO A 144 10.05 -11.73 1.68
C PRO A 144 11.16 -10.99 2.44
N THR A 145 12.10 -11.76 3.02
CA THR A 145 13.19 -11.21 3.85
C THR A 145 14.03 -10.21 3.06
N GLY A 146 14.29 -9.04 3.66
CA GLY A 146 15.07 -7.96 3.04
C GLY A 146 14.29 -7.17 1.98
N ARG A 147 12.96 -7.35 1.92
CA ARG A 147 12.06 -6.62 1.00
C ARG A 147 10.95 -5.87 1.76
N GLU A 148 11.09 -5.70 3.06
CA GLU A 148 10.08 -5.08 3.92
C GLU A 148 9.72 -3.66 3.47
N ASP A 149 10.70 -2.89 2.98
CA ASP A 149 10.52 -1.52 2.47
C ASP A 149 10.20 -1.46 0.96
N HIS A 150 10.15 -2.60 0.27
CA HIS A 150 9.74 -2.65 -1.14
C HIS A 150 8.22 -2.53 -1.28
N PRO A 151 7.70 -2.08 -2.44
CA PRO A 151 6.27 -2.10 -2.70
C PRO A 151 5.65 -3.48 -2.49
N VAL A 152 4.51 -3.53 -1.81
CA VAL A 152 3.68 -4.74 -1.76
C VAL A 152 3.17 -5.03 -3.18
N VAL A 153 3.26 -6.29 -3.59
CA VAL A 153 2.81 -6.79 -4.89
C VAL A 153 2.00 -8.07 -4.68
N LEU A 154 1.41 -8.61 -5.74
CA LEU A 154 0.49 -9.75 -5.67
C LEU A 154 -0.74 -9.48 -4.79
N VAL A 155 -1.15 -8.22 -4.75
CA VAL A 155 -2.41 -7.78 -4.14
C VAL A 155 -3.41 -7.47 -5.25
N THR A 156 -4.63 -7.93 -5.06
CA THR A 156 -5.75 -7.63 -5.93
C THR A 156 -6.22 -6.19 -5.73
N HIS A 157 -7.01 -5.68 -6.68
CA HIS A 157 -7.67 -4.38 -6.54
C HIS A 157 -8.56 -4.32 -5.28
N GLU A 158 -9.31 -5.38 -4.98
CA GLU A 158 -10.16 -5.45 -3.79
C GLU A 158 -9.35 -5.36 -2.49
N GLU A 159 -8.22 -6.06 -2.41
CA GLU A 159 -7.32 -5.99 -1.26
C GLU A 159 -6.67 -4.61 -1.10
N ALA A 160 -6.35 -3.93 -2.19
CA ALA A 160 -5.83 -2.56 -2.16
C ALA A 160 -6.89 -1.54 -1.67
N VAL A 161 -8.15 -1.71 -2.07
CA VAL A 161 -9.28 -0.96 -1.51
C VAL A 161 -9.43 -1.26 -0.01
N GLY A 162 -9.39 -2.54 0.37
CA GLY A 162 -9.47 -2.99 1.77
C GLY A 162 -8.38 -2.37 2.64
N TYR A 163 -7.13 -2.37 2.15
CA TYR A 163 -5.99 -1.73 2.82
C TYR A 163 -6.21 -0.23 3.02
N SER A 164 -6.69 0.46 1.99
CA SER A 164 -7.01 1.89 2.09
C SER A 164 -8.03 2.15 3.19
N VAL A 165 -9.14 1.40 3.21
CA VAL A 165 -10.18 1.53 4.25
C VAL A 165 -9.62 1.23 5.64
N TRP A 166 -8.86 0.15 5.79
CA TRP A 166 -8.27 -0.26 7.06
C TRP A 166 -7.29 0.79 7.60
N ARG A 167 -6.38 1.31 6.76
CA ARG A 167 -5.43 2.37 7.12
C ARG A 167 -6.15 3.64 7.56
N GLY A 168 -7.20 4.02 6.85
CA GLY A 168 -8.01 5.18 7.21
C GLY A 168 -8.69 5.03 8.58
N ALA A 169 -9.18 3.83 8.90
CA ALA A 169 -9.77 3.54 10.20
C ALA A 169 -8.78 3.67 11.37
N GLN A 170 -7.47 3.42 11.15
CA GLN A 170 -6.46 3.57 12.20
C GLN A 170 -6.29 5.03 12.67
N ARG A 171 -6.62 6.01 11.81
CA ARG A 171 -6.46 7.44 12.08
C ARG A 171 -7.79 8.19 12.22
N GLY A 172 -8.92 7.50 11.99
CA GLY A 172 -10.24 8.13 11.94
C GLY A 172 -10.44 9.05 10.73
N GLU A 173 -9.66 8.88 9.66
CA GLU A 173 -9.73 9.70 8.45
C GLU A 173 -9.83 8.80 7.22
N LYS A 174 -10.78 9.06 6.31
CA LYS A 174 -10.98 8.19 5.15
C LYS A 174 -9.74 8.18 4.23
N ARG A 175 -9.37 6.99 3.75
CA ARG A 175 -8.44 6.79 2.64
C ARG A 175 -9.12 5.95 1.55
N ARG A 176 -8.61 6.04 0.33
CA ARG A 176 -9.08 5.34 -0.86
C ARG A 176 -7.95 5.23 -1.88
N LEU A 177 -8.14 4.42 -2.90
CA LEU A 177 -7.30 4.48 -4.10
C LEU A 177 -7.49 5.84 -4.82
N PRO A 178 -6.45 6.36 -5.49
CA PRO A 178 -6.61 7.47 -6.41
C PRO A 178 -7.49 7.05 -7.58
N THR A 179 -8.19 8.01 -8.20
CA THR A 179 -8.77 7.78 -9.53
C THR A 179 -7.65 7.75 -10.58
N ALA A 180 -7.92 7.24 -11.78
CA ALA A 180 -6.94 7.31 -12.88
C ALA A 180 -6.50 8.76 -13.16
N ALA A 181 -7.45 9.70 -13.20
CA ALA A 181 -7.19 11.13 -13.39
C ALA A 181 -6.35 11.76 -12.26
N GLU A 182 -6.55 11.36 -11.01
CA GLU A 182 -5.71 11.82 -9.90
C GLU A 182 -4.30 11.24 -9.96
N TYR A 183 -4.18 9.98 -10.39
CA TYR A 183 -2.88 9.34 -10.58
C TYR A 183 -2.09 10.03 -11.70
N GLU A 184 -2.74 10.30 -12.83
CA GLU A 184 -2.15 11.01 -13.97
C GLU A 184 -1.70 12.43 -13.61
N LYS A 185 -2.54 13.21 -12.90
CA LYS A 185 -2.16 14.57 -12.46
C LYS A 185 -0.97 14.58 -11.48
N ALA A 186 -0.75 13.49 -10.75
CA ALA A 186 0.31 13.38 -9.76
C ALA A 186 1.64 12.84 -10.32
N ALA A 187 1.63 12.23 -11.51
CA ALA A 187 2.80 11.67 -12.19
C ALA A 187 3.64 12.75 -12.90
#